data_AF-A0A538JJ68-F1
#
_entry.id   AF-A0A538JJ68-F1
#
_cell.length_a   1.000
_cell.length_b   1.000
_cell.length_c   1.000
_cell.angle_alpha   90.00
_cell.angle_beta   90.00
_cell.angle_gamma   90.00
#
_symmetry.space_group_name_H-M   'P 1'
#
loop_
_entity.id
_entity.type
_entity.pdbx_description
1 polymer ?
#
loop_
_entity_poly.entity_id
_entity_poly.type
_entity_poly.pdbx_seq_one_letter_code
_entity_poly.pdbx_strand_id
1 'polypeptide(L)'
;MDLRSKIREVPDFPTPGVGFKDITPLLLDHDALHQAVTELSDWSKERNPDLILGAEARGFILGAAIACHTGCGFVPARRPGKLPPETVSATYMLEYGENSLELNADAIADGARVVIHDDVLAAGGCFVIELSFLGGRERVSQYDMYSLIRY
;
A
#
# COMPACT_ATOMS: atom_id res chain seq x y z
N MET A 1 -12.69 -14.27 -9.71
CA MET A 1 -13.99 -13.63 -9.41
C MET A 1 -13.89 -12.12 -9.61
N ASP A 2 -15.00 -11.38 -9.59
CA ASP A 2 -14.96 -9.92 -9.48
C ASP A 2 -14.63 -9.51 -8.04
N LEU A 3 -13.40 -9.03 -7.82
CA LEU A 3 -12.97 -8.55 -6.51
C LEU A 3 -13.67 -7.25 -6.08
N ARG A 4 -14.21 -6.44 -7.01
CA ARG A 4 -14.98 -5.23 -6.67
C ARG A 4 -16.22 -5.59 -5.84
N SER A 5 -16.89 -6.70 -6.17
CA SER A 5 -18.03 -7.22 -5.41
C SER A 5 -17.74 -7.56 -3.94
N LYS A 6 -16.45 -7.63 -3.55
CA LYS A 6 -15.99 -7.92 -2.18
C LYS A 6 -15.52 -6.67 -1.43
N ILE A 7 -15.58 -5.49 -2.03
CA ILE A 7 -15.31 -4.21 -1.36
C ILE A 7 -16.64 -3.60 -0.92
N ARG A 8 -16.76 -3.31 0.38
CA ARG A 8 -17.90 -2.56 0.91
C ARG A 8 -17.61 -1.06 0.81
N GLU A 9 -18.56 -0.31 0.26
CA GLU A 9 -18.50 1.15 0.31
C GLU A 9 -19.23 1.64 1.56
N VAL A 10 -18.55 2.45 2.36
CA VAL A 10 -19.12 3.12 3.55
C VAL A 10 -19.13 4.63 3.26
N PRO A 11 -20.31 5.24 3.05
CA PRO A 11 -20.40 6.67 2.79
C PRO A 11 -20.10 7.49 4.04
N ASP A 12 -19.64 8.73 3.83
CA ASP A 12 -19.40 9.75 4.86
C ASP A 12 -18.44 9.31 5.99
N PHE A 13 -17.45 8.47 5.66
CA PHE A 13 -16.46 7.96 6.61
C PHE A 13 -15.02 8.17 6.09
N PRO A 14 -14.05 8.59 6.93
CA PRO A 14 -14.20 9.00 8.34
C PRO A 14 -14.85 10.37 8.51
N THR A 15 -15.10 11.09 7.41
CA THR A 15 -15.69 12.43 7.35
C THR A 15 -16.73 12.52 6.23
N PRO A 16 -17.72 13.44 6.33
CA PRO A 16 -18.70 13.66 5.27
C PRO A 16 -18.06 13.90 3.89
N GLY A 17 -18.67 13.37 2.85
CA GLY A 17 -18.19 13.43 1.46
C GLY A 17 -17.17 12.35 1.07
N VAL A 18 -16.65 11.56 2.01
CA VAL A 18 -15.67 10.49 1.72
C VAL A 18 -16.37 9.13 1.58
N GLY A 19 -16.23 8.49 0.41
CA GLY A 19 -16.67 7.11 0.17
C GLY A 19 -15.58 6.11 0.55
N PHE A 20 -15.55 5.67 1.81
CA PHE A 20 -14.55 4.75 2.32
C PHE A 20 -14.67 3.36 1.68
N LYS A 21 -13.56 2.83 1.17
CA LYS A 21 -13.48 1.48 0.58
C LYS A 21 -13.03 0.50 1.65
N ASP A 22 -14.00 -0.17 2.26
CA ASP A 22 -13.77 -1.19 3.28
C ASP A 22 -13.45 -2.55 2.62
N ILE A 23 -12.18 -2.94 2.74
CA ILE A 23 -11.64 -4.20 2.22
C ILE A 23 -11.96 -5.42 3.10
N THR A 24 -12.54 -5.25 4.29
CA THR A 24 -12.72 -6.36 5.24
C THR A 24 -13.54 -7.54 4.69
N PRO A 25 -14.56 -7.39 3.81
CA PRO A 25 -15.25 -8.54 3.24
C PRO A 25 -14.38 -9.33 2.23
N LEU A 26 -13.43 -8.68 1.56
CA LEU A 26 -12.42 -9.33 0.70
C LEU A 26 -11.43 -10.12 1.56
N LEU A 27 -10.97 -9.55 2.68
CA LEU A 27 -10.03 -10.22 3.59
C LEU A 27 -10.65 -11.44 4.32
N LEU A 28 -11.96 -11.43 4.55
CA LEU A 28 -12.70 -12.54 5.19
C LEU A 28 -13.05 -13.68 4.23
N ASP A 29 -13.04 -13.43 2.92
CA ASP A 29 -13.34 -14.42 1.90
C ASP A 29 -12.05 -15.10 1.41
N HIS A 30 -11.91 -16.39 1.70
CA HIS A 30 -10.72 -17.19 1.37
C HIS A 30 -10.30 -17.05 -0.10
N ASP A 31 -11.27 -17.18 -1.01
CA ASP A 31 -11.00 -17.22 -2.45
C ASP A 31 -10.67 -15.82 -2.98
N ALA A 32 -11.33 -14.78 -2.45
CA ALA A 32 -11.05 -13.39 -2.80
C ALA A 32 -9.68 -12.93 -2.28
N LEU A 33 -9.33 -13.26 -1.04
CA LEU A 33 -8.01 -13.00 -0.46
C LEU A 33 -6.91 -13.74 -1.24
N HIS A 34 -7.10 -15.03 -1.52
CA HIS A 34 -6.15 -15.83 -2.29
C HIS A 34 -5.91 -15.24 -3.69
N GLN A 35 -6.99 -14.89 -4.40
CA GLN A 35 -6.91 -14.27 -5.72
C GLN A 35 -6.18 -12.92 -5.65
N ALA A 36 -6.55 -12.04 -4.71
CA ALA A 36 -5.92 -10.73 -4.56
C ALA A 36 -4.42 -10.83 -4.27
N VAL A 37 -4.00 -11.72 -3.36
CA VAL A 37 -2.58 -11.98 -3.09
C VAL A 37 -1.87 -12.54 -4.32
N THR A 38 -2.47 -13.49 -5.03
CA THR A 38 -1.86 -14.11 -6.22
C THR A 38 -1.64 -13.07 -7.32
N GLU A 39 -2.66 -12.31 -7.71
CA GLU A 39 -2.57 -11.30 -8.78
C GLU A 39 -1.56 -10.18 -8.45
N LEU A 40 -1.55 -9.68 -7.21
CA LEU A 40 -0.56 -8.69 -6.76
C LEU A 40 0.86 -9.26 -6.72
N SER A 41 1.02 -10.53 -6.34
CA SER A 41 2.33 -11.16 -6.23
C SER A 41 2.91 -11.54 -7.58
N ASP A 42 2.10 -12.00 -8.52
CA ASP A 42 2.56 -12.33 -9.88
C ASP A 42 2.99 -11.07 -10.61
N TRP A 43 2.23 -9.97 -10.51
CA TRP A 43 2.70 -8.65 -10.96
C TRP A 43 4.00 -8.24 -10.25
N SER A 44 4.12 -8.44 -8.94
CA SER A 44 5.34 -8.09 -8.20
C SER A 44 6.55 -8.92 -8.66
N LYS A 45 6.40 -10.24 -8.88
CA LYS A 45 7.49 -11.13 -9.32
C LYS A 45 8.12 -10.71 -10.65
N GLU A 46 7.32 -10.28 -11.62
CA GLU A 46 7.82 -9.77 -12.92
C GLU A 46 8.83 -8.61 -12.75
N ARG A 47 8.74 -7.88 -11.63
CA ARG A 47 9.62 -6.75 -11.29
C ARG A 47 10.83 -7.15 -10.44
N ASN A 48 11.02 -8.44 -10.13
CA ASN A 48 12.16 -8.95 -9.35
C ASN A 48 12.51 -8.06 -8.12
N PRO A 49 11.60 -7.87 -7.15
CA PRO A 49 11.85 -7.04 -5.98
C PRO A 49 12.71 -7.78 -4.95
N ASP A 50 13.65 -7.05 -4.35
CA ASP A 50 14.39 -7.50 -3.17
C ASP A 50 13.53 -7.37 -1.90
N LEU A 51 12.60 -6.41 -1.89
CA LEU A 51 11.76 -6.05 -0.74
C LEU A 51 10.34 -5.64 -1.17
N ILE A 52 9.33 -6.02 -0.38
CA ILE A 52 8.02 -5.37 -0.36
C ILE A 52 7.96 -4.40 0.82
N LEU A 53 7.62 -3.14 0.57
CA LEU A 53 7.38 -2.13 1.60
C LEU A 53 5.87 -1.97 1.78
N GLY A 54 5.36 -2.27 2.97
CA GLY A 54 3.95 -2.10 3.32
C GLY A 54 3.72 -0.86 4.19
N ALA A 55 2.64 -0.12 3.94
CA ALA A 55 2.24 1.04 4.74
C ALA A 55 1.42 0.67 5.99
N GLU A 56 1.63 1.39 7.12
CA GLU A 56 0.82 1.16 8.32
C GLU A 56 -0.65 1.62 8.10
N ALA A 57 -1.67 0.81 8.38
CA ALA A 57 -1.64 -0.58 8.86
C ALA A 57 -2.09 -1.60 7.79
N ARG A 58 -2.79 -1.16 6.74
CA ARG A 58 -3.52 -2.05 5.82
C ARG A 58 -2.60 -2.61 4.74
N GLY A 59 -1.66 -1.80 4.24
CA GLY A 59 -0.53 -2.26 3.45
C GLY A 59 0.33 -3.36 4.11
N PHE A 60 0.29 -3.55 5.43
CA PHE A 60 0.94 -4.71 6.06
C PHE A 60 0.23 -6.03 5.74
N ILE A 61 -1.09 -6.03 5.62
CA ILE A 61 -1.92 -7.24 5.55
C ILE A 61 -1.62 -8.02 4.26
N LEU A 62 -1.78 -7.35 3.11
CA LEU A 62 -1.49 -7.96 1.82
C LEU A 62 -0.01 -7.82 1.46
N GLY A 63 0.68 -6.75 1.88
CA GLY A 63 2.11 -6.55 1.58
C GLY A 63 3.01 -7.64 2.15
N ALA A 64 2.75 -8.11 3.38
CA ALA A 64 3.48 -9.25 3.95
C ALA A 64 3.16 -10.57 3.23
N ALA A 65 1.90 -10.77 2.82
CA ALA A 65 1.51 -11.94 2.04
C ALA A 65 2.17 -11.96 0.65
N ILE A 66 2.28 -10.79 -0.01
CA ILE A 66 2.98 -10.61 -1.28
C ILE A 66 4.47 -10.91 -1.11
N ALA A 67 5.14 -10.40 -0.06
CA ALA A 67 6.54 -10.69 0.20
C ALA A 67 6.82 -12.19 0.33
N CYS A 68 6.01 -12.89 1.14
CA CYS A 68 6.08 -14.33 1.29
C CYS A 68 5.85 -15.10 -0.02
N HIS A 69 4.92 -14.65 -0.87
CA HIS A 69 4.58 -15.32 -2.12
C HIS A 69 5.56 -14.98 -3.28
N THR A 70 6.18 -13.81 -3.24
CA THR A 70 7.25 -13.40 -4.16
C THR A 70 8.62 -13.97 -3.76
N GLY A 71 8.81 -14.33 -2.49
CA GLY A 71 10.05 -14.91 -1.98
C GLY A 71 11.11 -13.87 -1.59
N CYS A 72 10.68 -12.68 -1.18
CA CYS A 72 11.55 -11.55 -0.84
C CYS A 72 11.25 -10.98 0.55
N GLY A 73 12.03 -9.98 1.00
CA GLY A 73 11.86 -9.40 2.34
C GLY A 73 10.64 -8.49 2.46
N PHE A 74 10.23 -8.19 3.69
CA PHE A 74 9.16 -7.23 3.99
C PHE A 74 9.64 -6.11 4.91
N VAL A 75 9.32 -4.86 4.57
CA VAL A 75 9.65 -3.66 5.35
C VAL A 75 8.38 -2.92 5.78
N PRO A 76 8.11 -2.77 7.09
CA PRO A 76 6.98 -2.00 7.57
C PRO A 76 7.31 -0.50 7.64
N ALA A 77 6.68 0.31 6.79
CA ALA A 77 6.67 1.76 6.95
C ALA A 77 5.62 2.16 7.99
N ARG A 78 6.04 2.76 9.10
CA ARG A 78 5.20 2.96 10.30
C ARG A 78 4.97 4.42 10.63
N ARG A 79 3.91 4.75 11.37
CA ARG A 79 3.75 6.12 11.89
C ARG A 79 4.87 6.47 12.89
N PRO A 80 5.19 7.76 13.10
CA PRO A 80 6.31 8.17 13.93
C PRO A 80 6.31 7.59 15.34
N GLY A 81 7.50 7.21 15.81
CA GLY A 81 7.72 6.62 17.14
C GLY A 81 7.14 5.20 17.30
N LYS A 82 6.90 4.48 16.20
CA LYS A 82 6.46 3.06 16.21
C LYS A 82 7.56 2.07 15.83
N LEU A 83 8.74 2.55 15.45
CA LEU A 83 9.95 1.76 15.24
C LEU A 83 11.01 2.13 16.29
N PRO A 84 11.91 1.20 16.67
CA PRO A 84 13.08 1.55 17.45
C PRO A 84 14.06 2.38 16.59
N PRO A 85 14.79 3.35 17.16
CA PRO A 85 15.80 4.11 16.44
C PRO A 85 17.00 3.21 16.05
N GLU A 86 17.77 3.53 15.01
CA GLU A 86 17.65 4.72 14.15
C GLU A 86 16.61 4.55 13.02
N THR A 87 15.90 5.64 12.71
CA THR A 87 14.83 5.68 11.71
C THR A 87 15.01 6.84 10.74
N VAL A 88 14.74 6.59 9.46
CA VAL A 88 14.52 7.64 8.46
C VAL A 88 13.03 7.95 8.36
N SER A 89 12.66 9.21 8.19
CA SER A 89 11.27 9.66 8.12
C SER A 89 10.98 10.35 6.80
N ALA A 90 9.80 10.07 6.24
CA ALA A 90 9.26 10.73 5.06
C ALA A 90 7.91 11.34 5.39
N THR A 91 7.77 12.64 5.12
CA THR A 91 6.58 13.43 5.44
C THR A 91 5.85 13.85 4.17
N TYR A 92 4.52 13.77 4.19
CA TYR A 92 3.65 14.06 3.06
C TYR A 92 2.42 14.86 3.49
N MET A 93 1.98 15.74 2.59
CA MET A 93 0.81 16.60 2.80
C MET A 93 -0.46 15.88 2.36
N LEU A 94 -1.47 15.89 3.23
CA LEU A 94 -2.85 15.53 2.93
C LEU A 94 -3.64 16.79 2.57
N GLU A 95 -4.86 16.63 2.04
CA GLU A 95 -5.78 17.76 1.84
C GLU A 95 -6.10 18.48 3.17
N TYR A 96 -6.12 17.72 4.27
CA TYR A 96 -6.28 18.22 5.63
C TYR A 96 -5.19 17.67 6.56
N GLY A 97 -4.02 18.31 6.52
CA GLY A 97 -2.92 18.09 7.46
C GLY A 97 -1.65 17.52 6.84
N GLU A 98 -0.73 17.13 7.71
CA GLU A 98 0.56 16.55 7.38
C GLU A 98 0.67 15.20 8.09
N ASN A 99 1.22 14.20 7.42
CA ASN A 99 1.44 12.87 8.00
C ASN A 99 2.82 12.36 7.60
N SER A 100 3.40 11.47 8.41
CA SER A 100 4.74 10.94 8.18
C SER A 100 4.75 9.43 8.31
N LEU A 101 5.72 8.79 7.67
CA LEU A 101 6.09 7.41 7.94
C LEU A 101 7.59 7.28 8.14
N GLU A 102 7.94 6.41 9.08
CA GLU A 102 9.29 6.03 9.46
C GLU A 102 9.61 4.62 8.96
N LEU A 103 10.86 4.42 8.58
CA LEU A 103 11.49 3.14 8.31
C LEU A 103 12.76 3.03 9.16
N ASN A 104 13.20 1.82 9.51
CA ASN A 104 14.53 1.64 10.07
C ASN A 104 15.59 2.07 9.03
N ALA A 105 16.61 2.81 9.48
CA ALA A 105 17.56 3.46 8.58
C ALA A 105 18.41 2.47 7.74
N ASP A 106 18.53 1.22 8.20
CA ASP A 106 19.24 0.11 7.58
C ASP A 106 18.31 -0.89 6.85
N ALA A 107 17.00 -0.64 6.79
CA ALA A 107 16.02 -1.59 6.26
C ALA A 107 16.08 -1.79 4.73
N ILE A 108 16.70 -0.86 4.00
CA ILE A 108 16.77 -0.86 2.53
C ILE A 108 18.23 -0.60 2.13
N ALA A 109 18.85 -1.56 1.46
CA ALA A 109 20.21 -1.42 0.95
C ALA A 109 20.26 -0.55 -0.32
N ASP A 110 21.41 0.10 -0.57
CA ASP A 110 21.62 0.88 -1.78
C ASP A 110 21.38 0.04 -3.05
N GLY A 111 20.53 0.55 -3.94
CA GLY A 111 20.16 -0.11 -5.19
C GLY A 111 19.10 -1.21 -5.09
N ALA A 112 18.57 -1.49 -3.89
CA ALA A 112 17.51 -2.48 -3.71
C ALA A 112 16.23 -2.13 -4.48
N ARG A 113 15.62 -3.13 -5.12
CA ARG A 113 14.36 -3.03 -5.85
C ARG A 113 13.20 -3.20 -4.88
N VAL A 114 12.52 -2.11 -4.56
CA VAL A 114 11.40 -2.09 -3.61
C VAL A 114 10.07 -1.99 -4.38
N VAL A 115 9.16 -2.93 -4.16
CA VAL A 115 7.74 -2.75 -4.51
C VAL A 115 7.01 -2.22 -3.29
N ILE A 116 6.32 -1.08 -3.45
CA ILE A 116 5.53 -0.49 -2.38
C ILE A 116 4.07 -0.98 -2.53
N HIS A 117 3.46 -1.36 -1.41
CA HIS A 117 2.08 -1.81 -1.34
C HIS A 117 1.28 -1.08 -0.26
N ASP A 118 0.11 -0.59 -0.65
CA ASP A 118 -0.98 -0.20 0.26
C ASP A 118 -2.33 -0.68 -0.31
N ASP A 119 -3.37 -0.71 0.53
CA ASP A 119 -4.67 -1.28 0.16
C ASP A 119 -5.53 -0.39 -0.75
N VAL A 120 -5.24 0.92 -0.77
CA VAL A 120 -5.89 1.93 -1.60
C VAL A 120 -4.80 2.74 -2.34
N LEU A 121 -5.08 3.15 -3.59
CA LEU A 121 -4.21 4.00 -4.43
C LEU A 121 -5.02 5.04 -5.28
N ALA A 122 -5.14 6.32 -4.88
CA ALA A 122 -4.81 7.49 -5.77
C ALA A 122 -4.31 8.70 -4.90
N ALA A 123 -3.49 9.70 -5.29
CA ALA A 123 -2.89 10.86 -4.51
C ALA A 123 -1.47 10.69 -3.88
N GLY A 124 -0.39 10.93 -4.64
CA GLY A 124 1.00 10.68 -4.22
C GLY A 124 1.81 11.88 -3.69
N GLY A 125 2.68 11.60 -2.71
CA GLY A 125 3.69 12.50 -2.15
C GLY A 125 4.90 11.75 -1.58
N CYS A 126 6.03 11.78 -2.30
CA CYS A 126 7.39 11.30 -1.95
C CYS A 126 7.63 9.84 -1.53
N PHE A 127 6.67 9.10 -0.98
CA PHE A 127 6.67 7.63 -0.94
C PHE A 127 5.30 7.13 -1.40
N VAL A 128 5.24 6.00 -2.12
CA VAL A 128 4.04 5.60 -2.90
C VAL A 128 2.95 5.01 -2.01
N ILE A 129 2.20 5.91 -1.35
CA ILE A 129 0.93 5.67 -0.69
C ILE A 129 -0.05 6.70 -1.26
N GLU A 130 -1.30 6.30 -1.46
CA GLU A 130 -2.22 7.07 -2.29
C GLU A 130 -3.69 6.92 -1.77
N LEU A 131 -4.32 8.00 -1.25
CA LEU A 131 -5.78 8.12 -0.93
C LEU A 131 -6.63 8.97 -1.93
N SER A 132 -7.66 8.38 -2.57
CA SER A 132 -7.93 8.49 -4.02
C SER A 132 -8.42 9.79 -4.67
N PHE A 133 -8.60 10.87 -3.93
CA PHE A 133 -9.45 11.99 -4.34
C PHE A 133 -8.69 13.19 -4.97
N LEU A 134 -7.36 13.11 -5.12
CA LEU A 134 -6.50 14.25 -5.52
C LEU A 134 -5.60 14.00 -6.76
N GLY A 135 -5.91 13.02 -7.62
CA GLY A 135 -5.22 12.86 -8.92
C GLY A 135 -3.75 12.39 -8.87
N GLY A 136 -3.36 11.57 -7.89
CA GLY A 136 -1.94 11.20 -7.71
C GLY A 136 -1.31 10.40 -8.84
N ARG A 137 -2.08 9.62 -9.60
CA ARG A 137 -1.59 8.82 -10.73
C ARG A 137 -0.78 9.64 -11.75
N GLU A 138 -1.11 10.92 -11.94
CA GLU A 138 -0.34 11.82 -12.83
C GLU A 138 1.05 12.13 -12.25
N ARG A 139 1.15 12.28 -10.92
CA ARG A 139 2.39 12.62 -10.19
C ARG A 139 3.36 11.45 -10.04
N VAL A 140 2.86 10.21 -10.09
CA VAL A 140 3.66 8.96 -10.04
C VAL A 140 3.72 8.24 -11.39
N SER A 141 3.32 8.89 -12.48
CA SER A 141 3.30 8.34 -13.86
C SER A 141 4.65 7.86 -14.40
N GLN A 142 5.77 8.26 -13.76
CA GLN A 142 7.12 7.77 -14.04
C GLN A 142 7.44 6.40 -13.43
N TYR A 143 6.60 5.90 -12.51
CA TYR A 143 6.73 4.61 -11.85
C TYR A 143 5.74 3.61 -12.44
N ASP A 144 6.10 2.33 -12.41
CA ASP A 144 5.19 1.26 -12.81
C ASP A 144 4.11 1.04 -11.74
N MET A 145 2.84 0.95 -12.16
CA MET A 145 1.68 0.99 -11.27
C MET A 145 0.64 -0.07 -11.64
N TYR A 146 0.16 -0.78 -10.62
CA TYR A 146 -0.89 -1.78 -10.76
C TYR A 146 -1.93 -1.67 -9.64
N SER A 147 -3.16 -2.07 -9.98
CA SER A 147 -4.32 -1.97 -9.10
C SER A 147 -5.36 -2.99 -9.56
N LEU A 148 -5.78 -3.88 -8.66
CA LEU A 148 -6.78 -4.92 -8.93
C LEU A 148 -8.16 -4.32 -9.28
N ILE A 149 -8.49 -3.20 -8.63
CA ILE A 149 -9.78 -2.52 -8.74
C ILE A 149 -9.51 -1.04 -9.01
N ARG A 150 -10.33 -0.41 -9.87
CA ARG A 150 -10.25 1.02 -10.21
C ARG A 150 -11.64 1.64 -10.10
N TYR A 151 -11.80 2.66 -9.28
CA TYR A 151 -13.07 3.38 -9.11
C TYR A 151 -13.14 4.58 -10.06
#